data_AF-A0A8T5XWP6-F1
#
_entry.id   AF-A0A8T5XWP6-F1
#
_cell.length_a   1.000
_cell.length_b   1.000
_cell.length_c   1.000
_cell.angle_alpha   90.00
_cell.angle_beta   90.00
_cell.angle_gamma   90.00
#
_symmetry.space_group_name_H-M   'P 1'
#
loop_
_entity.id
_entity.type
_entity.pdbx_description
1 polymer ?
#
loop_
_entity_poly.entity_id
_entity_poly.type
_entity_poly.pdbx_seq_one_letter_code
_entity_poly.pdbx_strand_id
1 'polypeptide(L)'
;MINSKELLILIYLNEYKDQYLLAEIKELCYFTTSQMKKYLQKMIEKEMLEDSNGRLLLTYKAEKFLKEKGLFNVTLSELFKDIVTLEFTEKPLSFQDVYIPKEFKI
;
A
#
# COMPACT_ATOMS: atom_id res chain seq x y z
N MET A 1 1.65 -11.83 16.17
CA MET A 1 1.06 -12.17 14.86
C MET A 1 1.18 -10.96 13.94
N ILE A 2 1.62 -11.14 12.70
CA ILE A 2 1.73 -10.07 11.69
C ILE A 2 0.35 -9.93 11.02
N ASN A 3 -0.18 -8.71 10.95
CA ASN A 3 -1.45 -8.45 10.29
C ASN A 3 -1.28 -8.04 8.81
N SER A 4 -2.36 -7.95 8.05
CA SER A 4 -2.33 -7.67 6.60
C SER A 4 -1.70 -6.33 6.26
N LYS A 5 -1.90 -5.29 7.10
CA LYS A 5 -1.30 -3.97 6.88
C LYS A 5 0.21 -3.99 7.17
N GLU A 6 0.63 -4.68 8.22
CA GLU A 6 2.05 -4.89 8.52
C GLU A 6 2.72 -5.64 7.37
N LEU A 7 2.07 -6.68 6.82
CA LEU A 7 2.58 -7.42 5.67
C LEU A 7 2.75 -6.54 4.42
N LEU A 8 1.74 -5.72 4.11
CA LEU A 8 1.81 -4.77 2.99
C LEU A 8 2.98 -3.79 3.12
N ILE A 9 3.21 -3.28 4.32
CA ILE A 9 4.35 -2.39 4.60
C ILE A 9 5.68 -3.12 4.37
N LEU A 10 5.79 -4.36 4.84
CA LEU A 10 7.01 -5.16 4.65
C LEU A 10 7.30 -5.42 3.17
N ILE A 11 6.27 -5.75 2.38
CA ILE A 11 6.41 -6.00 0.95
C ILE A 11 6.77 -4.72 0.20
N TYR A 12 6.11 -3.61 0.51
CA TYR A 12 6.44 -2.30 -0.05
C TYR A 12 7.90 -1.91 0.24
N LEU A 13 8.36 -2.01 1.50
CA LEU A 13 9.74 -1.69 1.86
C LEU A 13 10.75 -2.65 1.22
N ASN A 14 10.38 -3.90 1.00
CA ASN A 14 11.21 -4.87 0.31
C ASN A 14 11.38 -4.53 -1.19
N GLU A 15 10.31 -4.06 -1.83
CA GLU A 15 10.29 -3.64 -3.23
C GLU A 15 11.06 -2.34 -3.46
N TYR A 16 10.77 -1.30 -2.67
CA TYR A 16 11.29 0.06 -2.86
C TYR A 16 12.54 0.41 -2.04
N LYS A 17 12.93 -0.45 -1.08
CA LYS A 17 14.14 -0.31 -0.25
C LYS A 17 14.31 1.10 0.32
N ASP A 18 15.46 1.74 0.03
CA ASP A 18 15.84 3.07 0.51
C ASP A 18 15.06 4.23 -0.13
N GLN A 19 14.21 3.97 -1.12
CA GLN A 19 13.47 4.99 -1.88
C GLN A 19 12.03 5.18 -1.37
N TYR A 20 11.77 4.88 -0.09
CA TYR A 20 10.40 4.93 0.41
C TYR A 20 9.89 6.36 0.58
N LEU A 21 8.61 6.55 0.26
CA LEU A 21 7.87 7.78 0.58
C LEU A 21 6.82 7.43 1.64
N LEU A 22 6.97 8.02 2.83
CA LEU A 22 6.03 7.84 3.94
C LEU A 22 4.58 8.18 3.57
N ALA A 23 4.39 9.03 2.55
CA ALA A 23 3.10 9.36 1.96
C ALA A 23 2.45 8.17 1.23
N GLU A 24 3.22 7.35 0.51
CA GLU A 24 2.71 6.22 -0.26
C GLU A 24 2.20 5.11 0.64
N ILE A 25 2.94 4.76 1.70
CA ILE A 25 2.46 3.79 2.70
C ILE A 25 1.21 4.29 3.41
N LYS A 26 1.14 5.60 3.69
CA LYS A 26 -0.04 6.22 4.32
C LYS A 26 -1.28 6.04 3.43
N GLU A 27 -1.15 6.24 2.13
CA GLU A 27 -2.22 6.02 1.15
C GLU A 27 -2.57 4.53 1.03
N LEU A 28 -1.56 3.67 0.85
CA LEU A 28 -1.71 2.23 0.66
C LEU A 28 -2.43 1.54 1.83
N CYS A 29 -2.17 1.98 3.06
CA CYS A 29 -2.78 1.42 4.27
C CYS A 29 -3.98 2.22 4.78
N TYR A 30 -4.39 3.29 4.09
CA TYR A 30 -5.43 4.24 4.52
C TYR A 30 -5.24 4.72 5.96
N PHE A 31 -4.00 5.10 6.31
CA PHE A 31 -3.69 5.59 7.65
C PHE A 31 -3.80 7.11 7.74
N THR A 32 -4.20 7.61 8.90
CA THR A 32 -3.85 8.99 9.27
C THR A 32 -2.38 9.06 9.69
N THR A 33 -1.78 10.26 9.66
CA THR A 33 -0.38 10.47 10.06
C THR A 33 -0.08 9.94 11.47
N SER A 34 -1.02 10.10 12.41
CA SER A 34 -0.85 9.63 13.79
C SER A 34 -0.94 8.11 13.91
N GLN A 35 -1.85 7.48 13.15
CA GLN A 35 -1.98 6.02 13.11
C GLN A 35 -0.74 5.38 12.51
N MET A 36 -0.23 5.96 11.41
CA MET A 36 0.97 5.49 10.73
C MET A 36 2.19 5.48 11.65
N LYS A 37 2.47 6.60 12.36
CA LYS A 37 3.58 6.68 13.33
C LYS A 37 3.47 5.60 14.41
N LYS A 38 2.28 5.43 14.99
CA LYS A 38 2.03 4.39 16.01
C LYS A 38 2.21 2.98 15.44
N TYR A 39 1.84 2.76 14.18
CA TYR A 39 2.00 1.46 13.51
C TYR A 39 3.46 1.12 13.26
N LEU A 40 4.22 2.06 12.70
CA LEU A 40 5.65 1.91 12.46
C LEU A 40 6.40 1.67 13.76
N GLN A 41 6.09 2.44 14.82
CA GLN A 41 6.68 2.24 16.14
C GLN A 41 6.43 0.83 16.67
N LYS A 42 5.19 0.29 16.54
CA LYS A 42 4.90 -1.09 16.92
C LYS A 42 5.66 -2.12 16.09
N MET A 43 5.90 -1.86 14.81
CA MET A 43 6.69 -2.75 13.95
C MET A 43 8.18 -2.73 14.33
N ILE A 44 8.70 -1.58 14.76
CA ILE A 44 10.05 -1.44 15.33
C ILE A 44 10.14 -2.22 16.65
N GLU A 45 9.18 -2.07 17.56
CA GLU A 45 9.11 -2.82 18.82
C GLU A 45 9.03 -4.35 18.59
N LYS A 46 8.46 -4.79 17.47
CA LYS A 46 8.42 -6.20 17.05
C LYS A 46 9.72 -6.69 16.39
N GLU A 47 10.71 -5.82 16.24
CA GLU A 47 11.98 -6.04 15.52
C GLU A 47 11.77 -6.41 14.05
N MET A 48 10.70 -5.91 13.42
CA MET A 48 10.45 -6.12 11.99
C MET A 48 11.03 -4.98 11.15
N LEU A 49 11.10 -3.78 11.73
CA LEU A 49 11.68 -2.60 11.11
C LEU A 49 12.77 -2.03 12.02
N GLU A 50 13.74 -1.36 11.43
CA GLU A 50 14.69 -0.52 12.13
C GLU A 50 14.66 0.90 11.54
N ASP A 51 14.85 1.92 12.37
CA ASP A 51 15.00 3.30 11.92
C ASP A 51 16.50 3.65 11.95
N SER A 52 17.07 3.83 10.76
CA SER A 52 18.46 4.24 10.55
C SER A 52 18.51 5.64 9.97
N ASN A 53 18.77 6.63 10.83
CA ASN A 53 18.89 8.05 10.44
C ASN A 53 17.66 8.61 9.71
N GLY A 54 16.46 8.24 10.15
CA GLY A 54 15.21 8.66 9.51
C GLY A 54 14.87 7.85 8.26
N ARG A 55 15.53 6.69 8.07
CA ARG A 55 15.20 5.69 7.06
C ARG A 55 14.72 4.41 7.72
N LEU A 56 13.51 3.98 7.37
CA LEU A 56 12.98 2.68 7.77
C LEU A 56 13.57 1.58 6.89
N LEU A 57 14.21 0.60 7.52
CA LEU A 57 14.79 -0.57 6.88
C LEU A 57 14.15 -1.85 7.42
N LEU A 58 14.15 -2.89 6.59
CA LEU A 58 13.75 -4.23 7.02
C LEU A 58 14.87 -4.85 7.86
N THR A 59 14.52 -5.44 9.00
CA THR A 59 15.48 -6.23 9.77
C THR A 59 15.67 -7.61 9.12
N TYR A 60 16.76 -8.29 9.49
CA TYR A 60 16.98 -9.69 9.10
C TYR A 60 15.80 -10.61 9.45
N LYS A 61 15.11 -10.33 10.56
CA LYS A 61 13.92 -11.07 11.01
C LYS A 61 12.75 -10.89 10.04
N ALA A 62 12.50 -9.67 9.58
CA ALA A 62 11.47 -9.39 8.59
C ALA A 62 11.81 -10.01 7.23
N GLU A 63 13.06 -9.92 6.77
CA GLU A 63 13.48 -10.55 5.52
C GLU A 63 13.30 -12.07 5.56
N LYS A 64 13.72 -12.72 6.65
CA LYS A 64 13.54 -14.15 6.84
C LYS A 64 12.06 -14.52 6.84
N PHE A 65 11.22 -13.75 7.53
CA PHE A 65 9.78 -13.94 7.53
C PHE A 65 9.19 -13.86 6.11
N LEU A 66 9.57 -12.85 5.31
CA LEU A 66 9.11 -12.71 3.92
C LEU A 66 9.58 -13.90 3.06
N LYS A 67 10.81 -14.40 3.25
CA LYS A 67 11.33 -15.59 2.54
C LYS A 67 10.55 -16.85 2.90
N GLU A 68 10.27 -17.09 4.19
CA GLU A 68 9.48 -18.21 4.67
C GLU A 68 8.04 -18.20 4.12
N LYS A 69 7.51 -17.01 3.82
CA LYS A 69 6.18 -16.83 3.22
C LYS A 69 6.19 -16.81 1.69
N GLY A 70 7.36 -16.88 1.04
CA GLY A 70 7.49 -16.78 -0.41
C GLY A 70 7.20 -15.37 -0.95
N LEU A 71 7.26 -14.34 -0.09
CA LEU A 71 6.92 -12.95 -0.40
C LEU A 71 8.14 -12.04 -0.60
N PHE A 72 9.35 -12.58 -0.46
CA PHE A 72 10.60 -11.80 -0.54
C PHE A 72 10.90 -11.24 -1.93
N ASN A 73 10.32 -11.78 -3.00
CA ASN A 73 10.49 -11.27 -4.36
C ASN A 73 9.15 -10.86 -4.98
N VAL A 74 8.10 -10.73 -4.17
CA VAL A 74 6.77 -10.38 -4.64
C VAL A 74 6.64 -8.86 -4.60
N THR A 75 6.22 -8.28 -5.73
CA THR A 75 5.89 -6.86 -5.82
C THR A 75 4.46 -6.62 -5.35
N LEU A 76 4.15 -5.39 -4.92
CA LEU A 76 2.77 -5.00 -4.64
C LEU A 76 1.87 -5.23 -5.86
N SER A 77 2.37 -4.91 -7.06
CA SER A 77 1.61 -5.10 -8.30
C SER A 77 1.16 -6.56 -8.49
N GLU A 78 2.00 -7.53 -8.13
CA GLU A 78 1.70 -8.95 -8.23
C GLU A 78 0.68 -9.42 -7.19
N LEU A 79 0.64 -8.79 -6.01
CA LEU A 79 -0.42 -9.07 -5.02
C LEU A 79 -1.81 -8.64 -5.51
N PHE A 80 -1.87 -7.62 -6.36
CA PHE A 80 -3.13 -7.04 -6.86
C PHE A 80 -3.47 -7.46 -8.29
N LYS A 81 -2.61 -8.23 -8.98
CA LYS A 81 -2.81 -8.68 -10.37
C LYS A 81 -4.10 -9.48 -10.57
N ASP A 82 -4.56 -10.20 -9.55
CA ASP A 82 -5.80 -11.00 -9.63
C ASP A 82 -7.07 -10.22 -9.18
N ILE A 83 -6.96 -8.95 -8.76
CA ILE A 83 -8.09 -8.19 -8.17
C ILE A 83 -8.43 -6.90 -8.95
N VAL A 84 -7.70 -6.53 -10.00
CA VAL A 84 -8.00 -5.31 -10.77
C VAL A 84 -8.23 -5.60 -12.26
N THR A 85 -9.15 -6.51 -12.57
CA THR A 85 -10.09 -6.19 -13.65
C THR A 85 -11.08 -5.20 -13.06
N LEU A 86 -10.86 -3.90 -13.30
CA LEU A 86 -11.94 -2.92 -13.29
C LEU A 86 -12.89 -3.33 -14.44
N GLU A 87 -13.69 -4.35 -14.21
CA GLU A 87 -14.92 -4.50 -14.97
C GLU A 87 -15.76 -3.29 -14.59
N PHE A 88 -15.79 -2.30 -15.48
CA PHE A 88 -16.75 -1.22 -15.41
C PHE A 88 -18.14 -1.87 -15.44
N THR A 89 -18.73 -2.05 -14.25
CA THR A 89 -20.10 -2.55 -14.08
C THR A 89 -21.14 -1.46 -14.29
N GLU A 90 -20.74 -0.31 -14.83
CA GLU A 90 -21.66 0.75 -15.20
C GLU A 90 -22.05 0.57 -16.66
N LYS A 91 -23.37 0.46 -16.88
CA LYS A 91 -23.95 0.49 -18.23
C LYS A 91 -23.42 1.72 -18.96
N PRO A 92 -23.13 1.64 -20.28
CA PRO A 92 -22.76 2.82 -21.04
C PRO A 92 -23.82 3.91 -20.83
N LEU A 93 -23.38 5.08 -20.34
CA LEU A 93 -24.23 6.25 -20.14
C LEU A 93 -24.95 6.55 -21.45
N SER A 94 -26.28 6.49 -21.43
CA SER A 94 -27.06 6.92 -22.57
C SER A 94 -27.11 8.44 -22.58
N PHE A 95 -27.31 9.04 -23.75
CA PHE A 95 -27.43 10.50 -23.88
C PHE A 95 -28.59 11.09 -23.04
N GLN A 96 -29.53 10.24 -22.63
CA GLN A 96 -30.68 10.60 -21.79
C GLN A 96 -30.30 10.70 -20.30
N ASP A 97 -29.20 10.06 -19.88
CA ASP A 97 -28.71 10.07 -18.50
C ASP A 97 -27.79 11.28 -18.22
N VAL A 98 -27.41 12.01 -19.27
CA VAL A 98 -26.53 13.19 -19.19
C VAL A 98 -27.39 14.44 -19.06
N TYR A 99 -27.46 15.02 -17.85
CA TYR A 99 -28.04 16.34 -17.65
C TYR A 99 -27.09 17.42 -18.18
N ILE A 100 -27.49 18.09 -19.27
CA ILE A 100 -26.81 19.29 -19.77
C ILE A 100 -27.60 20.51 -19.28
N PRO A 101 -27.03 21.37 -18.41
CA PRO A 101 -27.68 22.61 -17.98
C PRO A 101 -28.03 23.49 -19.19
N LYS A 102 -29.22 24.10 -19.19
CA LYS A 102 -29.72 24.94 -20.30
C LYS A 102 -28.80 26.11 -20.68
N GLU A 103 -27.90 26.51 -19.80
CA GLU A 103 -26.96 27.62 -20.03
C GLU A 103 -25.62 27.18 -20.64
N PHE A 104 -25.46 25.89 -20.94
CA PHE A 104 -24.27 25.37 -21.58
C PHE A 104 -24.18 25.89 -23.02
N LYS A 105 -23.28 26.86 -23.26
CA LYS A 105 -22.96 27.39 -24.59
C LYS A 105 -21.70 26.69 -25.11
N ILE A 106 -21.76 26.16 -26.33
CA ILE A 106 -20.63 25.56 -27.07
C ILE A 106 -19.82 26.66 -27.74
#